data_AF-A0A7X6UMV0-F1
#
_entry.id   AF-A0A7X6UMV0-F1
#
_cell.length_a   1.000
_cell.length_b   1.000
_cell.length_c   1.000
_cell.angle_alpha   90.00
_cell.angle_beta   90.00
_cell.angle_gamma   90.00
#
_symmetry.space_group_name_H-M   'P 1'
#
loop_
_entity.id
_entity.type
_entity.pdbx_description
1 polymer ?
#
loop_
_entity_poly.entity_id
_entity_poly.type
_entity_poly.pdbx_seq_one_letter_code
_entity_poly.pdbx_strand_id
1 'polypeptide(L)' 'IDLGQNAEKLFAKMLEKDFIAGFPLNRYYENMDNCLLVAVTEKRTRAEIDNFCKAMEEVL' A
#
# COMPACT_ATOMS: atom_id res chain seq x y z
N ILE A 1 2.26 3.56 -6.87
CA ILE A 1 1.42 2.54 -7.55
C ILE A 1 0.02 3.11 -7.65
N ASP A 2 -0.58 3.09 -8.84
CA ASP A 2 -2.00 3.44 -9.03
C ASP A 2 -2.86 2.23 -8.66
N LEU A 3 -3.82 2.42 -7.76
CA LEU A 3 -4.67 1.37 -7.19
C LEU A 3 -6.05 1.28 -7.88
N GLY A 4 -6.40 2.19 -8.78
CA GLY A 4 -7.74 2.29 -9.39
C GLY A 4 -8.89 2.61 -8.41
N GLN A 5 -8.57 2.78 -7.13
CA GLN A 5 -9.47 3.11 -6.03
C GLN A 5 -8.76 4.00 -5.01
N ASN A 6 -9.50 4.63 -4.10
CA ASN A 6 -8.93 5.56 -3.12
C ASN A 6 -7.86 4.89 -2.24
N ALA A 7 -6.67 5.50 -2.22
CA ALA A 7 -5.49 4.95 -1.55
C ALA A 7 -5.61 4.93 -0.02
N GLU A 8 -6.30 5.90 0.60
CA GLU A 8 -6.51 5.93 2.06
C GLU A 8 -7.41 4.77 2.52
N LYS A 9 -8.44 4.43 1.73
CA LYS A 9 -9.30 3.26 2.02
C LYS A 9 -8.53 1.95 1.97
N LEU A 10 -7.71 1.75 0.94
CA LEU A 10 -6.88 0.55 0.84
C LEU A 10 -5.84 0.49 1.97
N PHE A 11 -5.23 1.63 2.31
CA PHE A 11 -4.30 1.72 3.43
C PHE A 11 -4.95 1.32 4.76
N ALA A 12 -6.19 1.76 5.02
CA ALA A 12 -6.93 1.35 6.21
C ALA A 12 -7.16 -0.17 6.27
N LYS A 13 -7.57 -0.79 5.15
CA LYS A 13 -7.75 -2.26 5.07
C LYS A 13 -6.44 -3.01 5.33
N MET A 14 -5.31 -2.48 4.85
CA MET A 14 -4.00 -3.09 5.08
C MET A 14 -3.55 -2.95 6.54
N LEU A 15 -3.88 -1.85 7.21
CA LEU A 15 -3.64 -1.68 8.64
C LEU A 15 -4.39 -2.72 9.48
N GLU A 16 -5.62 -3.09 9.10
CA GLU A 16 -6.37 -4.17 9.75
C GLU A 16 -5.69 -5.55 9.60
N LYS A 17 -4.77 -5.69 8.64
CA LYS A 17 -3.95 -6.89 8.40
C LYS A 17 -2.52 -6.76 8.95
N ASP A 18 -2.27 -5.81 9.86
CA ASP A 18 -0.97 -5.51 10.46
C ASP A 18 0.10 -5.01 9.48
N PHE A 19 -0.31 -4.48 8.32
CA PHE A 19 0.61 -3.91 7.33
C PHE A 19 0.50 -2.39 7.23
N ILE A 20 1.62 -1.70 7.41
CA ILE A 20 1.79 -0.31 6.99
C ILE A 20 2.09 -0.32 5.48
N ALA A 21 1.03 -0.22 4.67
CA ALA A 21 1.10 -0.47 3.23
C ALA A 21 1.95 0.53 2.42
N GLY A 22 2.29 1.68 3.00
CA GLY A 22 3.00 2.75 2.32
C GLY A 22 2.43 4.11 2.70
N PHE A 23 2.51 5.06 1.77
CA PHE A 23 2.10 6.44 1.99
C PHE A 23 1.12 6.93 0.89
N PRO A 24 -0.14 7.26 1.23
CA PRO A 24 -1.11 7.80 0.27
C PRO A 24 -0.68 9.17 -0.27
N LEU A 25 -0.59 9.32 -1.59
CA LEU A 25 0.01 10.50 -2.22
C LEU A 25 -0.94 11.70 -2.34
N ASN A 26 -2.24 11.49 -2.13
CA ASN A 26 -3.30 12.48 -2.28
C ASN A 26 -3.10 13.76 -1.47
N ARG A 27 -2.38 13.69 -0.35
CA ARG A 27 -2.08 14.86 0.50
C ARG A 27 -1.04 15.81 -0.09
N TYR A 28 -0.24 15.34 -1.05
CA TYR A 28 0.92 16.07 -1.57
C TYR A 28 0.87 16.27 -3.09
N TYR A 29 0.08 15.46 -3.80
CA TYR A 29 0.00 15.51 -5.26
C TYR A 29 -1.46 15.55 -5.70
N GLU A 30 -1.80 16.59 -6.47
CA GLU A 30 -3.13 16.71 -7.07
C GLU A 30 -3.41 15.54 -8.02
N ASN A 31 -4.66 15.05 -8.01
CA ASN A 31 -5.14 13.94 -8.83
C ASN A 31 -4.43 12.59 -8.58
N MET A 32 -3.83 12.40 -7.41
CA MET A 32 -3.19 11.15 -6.99
C MET A 32 -3.94 10.45 -5.84
N ASP A 33 -5.26 10.63 -5.80
CA ASP A 33 -6.17 10.05 -4.79
C ASP A 33 -6.16 8.51 -4.75
N ASN A 34 -5.78 7.90 -5.87
CA ASN A 34 -5.64 6.46 -6.08
C ASN A 34 -4.19 5.97 -5.99
N CYS A 35 -3.24 6.82 -5.64
CA CYS A 35 -1.83 6.44 -5.65
C CYS A 35 -1.27 6.21 -4.25
N LEU A 36 -0.55 5.09 -4.09
CA LEU A 36 0.20 4.73 -2.89
C LEU A 36 1.69 4.63 -3.20
N LEU A 37 2.52 5.32 -2.41
CA LEU A 37 3.97 5.17 -2.44
C LEU A 37 4.39 4.00 -1.55
N VAL A 38 5.01 2.98 -2.15
CA VAL A 38 5.53 1.81 -1.45
C VAL A 38 7.05 1.78 -1.59
N ALA A 39 7.75 1.70 -0.46
CA ALA A 39 9.20 1.60 -0.44
C ALA A 39 9.62 0.17 -0.09
N VAL A 40 10.44 -0.43 -0.94
CA VAL A 40 11.06 -1.74 -0.72
C VAL A 40 12.55 -1.51 -0.51
N THR A 41 13.12 -2.06 0.56
CA THR A 41 14.53 -1.90 0.91
C THR A 41 15.17 -3.25 1.17
N GLU A 42 16.49 -3.33 1.17
CA GLU A 42 17.25 -4.56 1.43
C GLU A 42 17.03 -5.11 2.85
N LYS A 43 16.40 -4.32 3.73
CA LYS A 43 16.00 -4.75 5.07
C LYS A 43 14.79 -5.69 5.08
N ARG A 44 14.05 -5.81 3.97
CA ARG A 44 12.90 -6.70 3.86
C ARG A 44 13.31 -8.03 3.25
N THR A 45 12.90 -9.10 3.92
CA THR A 45 13.04 -10.46 3.42
C THR A 45 12.03 -10.74 2.31
N ARG A 46 12.33 -11.71 1.46
CA ARG A 46 11.39 -12.17 0.44
C ARG A 46 10.05 -12.60 1.02
N ALA A 47 10.06 -13.33 2.14
CA ALA A 47 8.83 -13.80 2.78
C ALA A 47 7.96 -12.63 3.30
N GLU A 48 8.56 -11.57 3.86
CA GLU A 48 7.82 -10.37 4.25
C GLU A 48 7.17 -9.68 3.04
N ILE A 49 7.90 -9.57 1.93
CA ILE A 49 7.38 -8.98 0.68
C ILE A 49 6.24 -9.85 0.12
N ASP A 50 6.42 -11.17 0.08
CA ASP A 50 5.40 -12.10 -0.41
C ASP A 50 4.12 -12.03 0.45
N ASN A 51 4.26 -11.93 1.78
CA ASN A 51 3.11 -11.77 2.68
C ASN A 51 2.42 -10.41 2.49
N PHE A 52 3.20 -9.35 2.29
CA PHE A 52 2.66 -8.03 1.96
C PHE A 52 1.85 -8.06 0.66
N CYS A 53 2.40 -8.67 -0.41
CA CYS A 53 1.71 -8.80 -1.69
C CYS A 53 0.40 -9.58 -1.56
N LYS A 54 0.41 -10.72 -0.85
CA LYS A 54 -0.81 -11.50 -0.57
C LYS A 54 -1.87 -10.67 0.17
N ALA A 55 -1.45 -9.95 1.22
CA ALA A 55 -2.37 -9.09 1.95
C ALA A 55 -2.94 -7.97 1.06
N MET A 56 -2.13 -7.40 0.16
CA MET A 56 -2.59 -6.41 -0.82
C MET A 56 -3.59 -7.00 -1.82
N GLU A 57 -3.35 -8.20 -2.35
CA GLU A 57 -4.26 -8.89 -3.26
C GLU A 57 -5.63 -9.16 -2.64
N GLU A 58 -5.70 -9.43 -1.34
CA GLU A 58 -6.97 -9.66 -0.65
C GLU A 58 -7.82 -8.39 -0.44
N VAL A 59 -7.20 -7.20 -0.52
CA VAL A 59 -7.88 -5.92 -0.21
C VAL A 59 -8.12 -5.02 -1.42
N LEU A 60 -7.40 -5.28 -2.52
CA LEU A 60 -7.59 -4.66 -3.84
C LEU A 60 -8.96 -5.01 -4.40
#